data_AF-A0A2Z2HV73-F1
#
_entry.id   AF-A0A2Z2HV73-F1
#
_cell.length_a   1.000
_cell.length_b   1.000
_cell.length_c   1.000
_cell.angle_alpha   90.00
_cell.angle_beta   90.00
_cell.angle_gamma   90.00
#
_symmetry.space_group_name_H-M   'P 1'
#
loop_
_entity.id
_entity.type
_entity.pdbx_description
1 polymer ?
#
loop_
_entity_poly.entity_id
_entity_poly.type
_entity_poly.pdbx_seq_one_letter_code
_entity_poly.pdbx_strand_id
1 'polypeptide(L)'
;MSTSQHPVALRLERLVGGDARLLALVMMLPLIDGVFPALILAGALDTTLGAVQVGLLIFGGSATVAVILAEMTGTPREQAAIVLLIGLPLVALAGIQAALAPAIGSVLDIVVFERFAALVIAAIAAKTASATIGEYLPNPAVIIGLGLVASLDPNGAAFVVMDDAALVANAVLAAVVGVAFALGIALGGPYLREYMDIDRFRFGSAVALGLLPLSILGMAFGQAPLAALIVAGIFALDLPVPFDDDSSAEESDEQGATGIRELGHLRERGSDDEPIFGGWVASKPDEGVGLEDSNTESSDDASDSGGRAPWL
;
A
#
# COMPACT_ATOMS: atom_id res chain seq x y z
N MET A 1 -9.63 -45.05 1.70
CA MET A 1 -8.63 -44.50 0.76
C MET A 1 -7.75 -43.53 1.53
N SER A 2 -6.46 -43.82 1.60
CA SER A 2 -5.50 -43.12 2.45
C SER A 2 -5.00 -41.84 1.77
N THR A 3 -5.55 -40.69 2.15
CA THR A 3 -5.00 -39.39 1.80
C THR A 3 -3.84 -39.09 2.74
N SER A 4 -2.62 -39.33 2.26
CA SER A 4 -1.38 -38.96 2.93
C SER A 4 -1.31 -37.43 3.06
N GLN A 5 -1.78 -36.89 4.18
CA GLN A 5 -1.56 -35.49 4.54
C GLN A 5 -0.07 -35.33 4.86
N HIS A 6 0.70 -34.88 3.87
CA HIS A 6 2.12 -34.63 4.05
C HIS A 6 2.28 -33.50 5.08
N PRO A 7 3.00 -33.68 6.20
CA PRO A 7 3.14 -32.66 7.24
C PRO A 7 3.82 -31.36 6.74
N VAL A 8 4.43 -31.41 5.56
CA VAL A 8 5.00 -30.26 4.85
C VAL A 8 3.92 -29.43 4.16
N ALA A 9 2.87 -30.06 3.62
CA ALA A 9 1.77 -29.37 2.95
C ALA A 9 0.91 -28.57 3.95
N LEU A 10 0.60 -29.15 5.12
CA LEU A 10 -0.08 -28.43 6.21
C LEU A 10 0.76 -27.29 6.81
N ARG A 11 2.09 -27.37 6.74
CA ARG A 11 2.96 -26.25 7.12
C ARG A 11 2.96 -25.14 6.07
N LEU A 12 2.96 -25.48 4.79
CA LEU A 12 2.85 -24.49 3.71
C LEU A 12 1.47 -23.83 3.69
N GLU A 13 0.38 -24.56 3.93
CA GLU A 13 -0.98 -24.01 4.02
C GLU A 13 -1.14 -23.05 5.21
N ARG A 14 -0.47 -23.32 6.34
CA ARG A 14 -0.40 -22.40 7.49
C ARG A 14 0.57 -21.23 7.27
N LEU A 15 1.65 -21.42 6.52
CA LEU A 15 2.64 -20.39 6.19
C LEU A 15 2.15 -19.46 5.07
N VAL A 16 1.27 -19.94 4.20
CA VAL A 16 0.55 -19.17 3.18
C VAL A 16 -0.87 -18.92 3.68
N GLY A 17 -1.00 -18.51 4.94
CA GLY A 17 -2.23 -17.94 5.47
C GLY A 17 -2.58 -16.61 4.78
N GLY A 18 -3.77 -16.07 5.09
CA GLY A 18 -4.23 -14.78 4.55
C GLY A 18 -3.21 -13.66 4.76
N ASP A 19 -2.61 -13.60 5.96
CA ASP A 19 -1.62 -12.61 6.38
C ASP A 19 -0.40 -12.57 5.44
N ALA A 20 0.14 -13.74 5.08
CA ALA A 20 1.28 -13.85 4.19
C ALA A 20 0.93 -13.42 2.75
N ARG A 21 -0.30 -13.71 2.31
CA ARG A 21 -0.78 -13.28 0.98
C ARG A 21 -0.96 -11.77 0.92
N LEU A 22 -1.50 -11.14 1.96
CA LEU A 22 -1.64 -9.68 2.04
C LEU A 22 -0.26 -9.01 2.03
N LEU A 23 0.68 -9.51 2.84
CA LEU A 23 2.04 -8.97 2.86
C LEU A 23 2.74 -9.16 1.52
N ALA A 24 2.60 -10.33 0.90
CA ALA A 24 3.19 -10.61 -0.40
C ALA A 24 2.64 -9.69 -1.48
N LEU A 25 1.31 -9.46 -1.48
CA LEU A 25 0.69 -8.53 -2.42
C LEU A 25 1.29 -7.14 -2.25
N VAL A 26 1.30 -6.61 -1.03
CA VAL A 26 1.79 -5.25 -0.77
C VAL A 26 3.26 -5.09 -1.12
N MET A 27 4.13 -5.99 -0.67
CA MET A 27 5.58 -5.86 -0.87
C MET A 27 5.99 -6.12 -2.32
N MET A 28 5.29 -7.00 -3.04
CA MET A 28 5.62 -7.33 -4.43
C MET A 28 4.93 -6.41 -5.44
N LEU A 29 3.90 -5.67 -5.03
CA LEU A 29 3.14 -4.79 -5.91
C LEU A 29 4.04 -3.85 -6.72
N PRO A 30 5.05 -3.16 -6.15
CA PRO A 30 5.91 -2.26 -6.91
C PRO A 30 6.71 -2.91 -8.04
N LEU A 31 6.96 -4.22 -7.94
CA LEU A 31 7.62 -4.99 -9.01
C LEU A 31 6.63 -5.34 -10.12
N ILE A 32 5.36 -5.58 -9.76
CA ILE A 32 4.32 -6.05 -10.68
C ILE A 32 3.64 -4.89 -11.40
N ASP A 33 3.42 -3.78 -10.71
CA ASP A 33 2.76 -2.58 -11.25
C ASP A 33 3.69 -1.72 -12.14
N GLY A 34 4.99 -2.06 -12.17
CA GLY A 34 6.00 -1.38 -12.98
C GLY A 34 6.58 -0.12 -12.34
N VAL A 35 6.18 0.25 -11.12
CA VAL A 35 6.70 1.42 -10.41
C VAL A 35 8.19 1.27 -10.14
N PHE A 36 8.66 0.09 -9.70
CA PHE A 36 10.08 -0.11 -9.43
C PHE A 36 10.95 -0.06 -10.71
N PRO A 37 10.64 -0.77 -11.80
CA PRO A 37 11.31 -0.54 -13.09
C PRO A 37 11.29 0.92 -13.54
N ALA A 38 10.19 1.63 -13.29
CA ALA A 38 10.09 3.04 -13.62
C ALA A 38 11.08 3.91 -12.84
N LEU A 39 11.23 3.64 -11.54
CA LEU A 39 12.20 4.31 -10.67
C LEU A 39 13.65 4.05 -11.09
N ILE A 40 13.95 2.84 -11.59
CA ILE A 40 15.28 2.52 -12.13
C ILE A 40 15.55 3.38 -13.36
N LEU A 41 14.62 3.40 -14.32
CA LEU A 41 14.76 4.15 -15.57
C LEU A 41 14.78 5.67 -15.34
N ALA A 42 14.11 6.13 -14.29
CA ALA A 42 14.09 7.53 -13.87
C ALA A 42 15.32 7.96 -13.04
N GLY A 43 16.32 7.08 -12.87
CA GLY A 43 17.56 7.40 -12.14
C GLY A 43 17.41 7.53 -10.62
N ALA A 44 16.28 7.09 -10.04
CA ALA A 44 16.06 7.19 -8.59
C ALA A 44 17.06 6.33 -7.77
N LEU A 45 17.72 5.38 -8.43
CA LEU A 45 18.66 4.42 -7.84
C LEU A 45 20.12 4.70 -8.23
N ASP A 46 20.43 5.84 -8.84
CA ASP A 46 21.80 6.20 -9.25
C ASP A 46 22.74 6.40 -8.07
N THR A 47 22.20 6.61 -6.87
CA THR A 47 22.95 6.75 -5.64
C THR A 47 22.52 5.72 -4.59
N THR A 48 23.45 5.28 -3.76
CA THR A 48 23.20 4.37 -2.64
C THR A 48 22.11 4.89 -1.71
N LEU A 49 22.09 6.20 -1.49
CA LEU A 49 21.14 6.81 -0.57
C LEU A 49 19.75 7.00 -1.21
N GLY A 50 19.70 7.21 -2.53
CA GLY A 50 18.46 7.08 -3.31
C GLY A 50 17.88 5.67 -3.23
N ALA A 51 18.72 4.63 -3.30
CA ALA A 51 18.29 3.24 -3.10
C ALA A 51 17.73 2.98 -1.69
N VAL A 52 18.34 3.53 -0.64
CA VAL A 52 17.77 3.45 0.72
C VAL A 52 16.41 4.11 0.79
N GLN A 53 16.27 5.32 0.25
CA GLN A 53 15.01 6.07 0.24
C GLN A 53 13.91 5.31 -0.52
N VAL A 54 14.21 4.83 -1.73
CA VAL A 54 13.27 4.02 -2.52
C VAL A 54 12.92 2.73 -1.77
N GLY A 55 13.89 2.07 -1.17
CA GLY A 55 13.68 0.86 -0.39
C GLY A 55 12.68 1.04 0.75
N LEU A 56 12.85 2.12 1.53
CA LEU A 56 11.96 2.44 2.64
C LEU A 56 10.57 2.91 2.20
N LEU A 57 10.47 3.69 1.13
CA LEU A 57 9.19 4.28 0.71
C LEU A 57 8.34 3.33 -0.14
N ILE A 58 8.98 2.54 -1.00
CA ILE A 58 8.29 1.72 -2.01
C ILE A 58 8.06 0.30 -1.51
N PHE A 59 9.09 -0.35 -0.95
CA PHE A 59 8.97 -1.72 -0.43
C PHE A 59 8.63 -1.76 1.07
N GLY A 60 9.24 -0.86 1.85
CA GLY A 60 9.01 -0.74 3.29
C GLY A 60 7.90 0.24 3.69
N GLY A 61 7.11 0.75 2.73
CA GLY A 61 6.18 1.86 2.95
C GLY A 61 5.06 1.57 3.96
N SER A 62 4.16 2.53 4.18
CA SER A 62 3.08 2.41 5.16
C SER A 62 2.16 1.22 4.98
N ALA A 63 1.94 0.78 3.75
CA ALA A 63 1.16 -0.42 3.50
C ALA A 63 1.81 -1.66 4.13
N THR A 64 3.14 -1.82 4.01
CA THR A 64 3.89 -2.94 4.61
C THR A 64 3.80 -2.88 6.13
N VAL A 65 3.97 -1.69 6.72
CA VAL A 65 3.85 -1.50 8.17
C VAL A 65 2.44 -1.82 8.67
N ALA A 66 1.42 -1.31 7.99
CA ALA A 66 0.02 -1.54 8.33
C ALA A 66 -0.32 -3.02 8.30
N VAL A 67 0.07 -3.75 7.24
CA VAL A 67 -0.17 -5.20 7.15
C VAL A 67 0.54 -5.94 8.29
N ILE A 68 1.80 -5.63 8.58
CA ILE A 68 2.55 -6.34 9.63
C ILE A 68 1.95 -6.12 11.02
N LEU A 69 1.43 -4.92 11.31
CA LEU A 69 0.97 -4.59 12.65
C LEU A 69 -0.52 -4.80 12.87
N ALA A 70 -1.35 -4.58 11.85
CA ALA A 70 -2.80 -4.71 11.92
C ALA A 70 -3.27 -6.12 11.54
N GLU A 71 -2.69 -6.73 10.50
CA GLU A 71 -3.20 -7.98 9.92
C GLU A 71 -2.43 -9.21 10.39
N MET A 72 -1.10 -9.10 10.55
CA MET A 72 -0.31 -10.28 10.90
C MET A 72 -0.52 -10.69 12.37
N THR A 73 -0.86 -11.96 12.53
CA THR A 73 -0.96 -12.63 13.83
C THR A 73 0.29 -13.45 14.15
N GLY A 74 0.36 -14.02 15.37
CA GLY A 74 1.47 -14.90 15.79
C GLY A 74 2.65 -14.18 16.46
N THR A 75 3.70 -14.95 16.72
CA THR A 75 4.91 -14.47 17.42
C THR A 75 5.83 -13.67 16.49
N PRO A 76 6.68 -12.76 17.01
CA PRO A 76 7.61 -11.98 16.19
C PRO A 76 8.52 -12.83 15.29
N ARG A 77 8.87 -14.05 15.74
CA ARG A 77 9.68 -14.99 14.96
C ARG A 77 8.91 -15.60 13.79
N GLU A 78 7.62 -15.89 13.97
CA GLU A 78 6.77 -16.39 12.89
C GLU A 78 6.54 -15.30 11.84
N GLN A 79 6.29 -14.07 12.28
CA GLN A 79 6.15 -12.92 11.38
C GLN A 79 7.44 -12.66 10.60
N ALA A 80 8.59 -12.67 11.28
CA ALA A 80 9.90 -12.55 10.64
C ALA A 80 10.15 -13.65 9.59
N ALA A 81 9.74 -14.89 9.85
CA ALA A 81 9.86 -15.98 8.89
C ALA A 81 9.01 -15.73 7.63
N ILE A 82 7.79 -15.20 7.79
CA ILE A 82 6.91 -14.83 6.66
C ILE A 82 7.54 -13.67 5.86
N VAL A 83 8.04 -12.63 6.53
CA VAL A 83 8.74 -11.51 5.88
C VAL A 83 9.93 -12.01 5.07
N LEU A 84 10.75 -12.92 5.60
CA LEU A 84 11.90 -13.48 4.88
C LEU A 84 11.48 -14.37 3.70
N LEU A 85 10.41 -15.14 3.87
CA LEU A 85 9.87 -16.00 2.82
C LEU A 85 9.44 -15.19 1.59
N ILE A 86 8.86 -14.01 1.80
CA ILE A 86 8.42 -13.10 0.74
C ILE A 86 9.58 -12.22 0.26
N GLY A 87 10.38 -11.71 1.19
CA GLY A 87 11.43 -10.74 0.93
C GLY A 87 12.59 -11.32 0.12
N LEU A 88 12.94 -12.60 0.29
CA LEU A 88 14.04 -13.20 -0.45
C LEU A 88 13.73 -13.32 -1.96
N PRO A 89 12.56 -13.84 -2.39
CA PRO A 89 12.11 -13.74 -3.79
C PRO A 89 12.02 -12.30 -4.31
N LEU A 90 11.52 -11.37 -3.49
CA LEU A 90 11.41 -9.96 -3.86
C LEU A 90 12.78 -9.37 -4.21
N VAL A 91 13.79 -9.60 -3.37
CA VAL A 91 15.17 -9.12 -3.61
C VAL A 91 15.74 -9.71 -4.89
N ALA A 92 15.51 -11.01 -5.15
CA ALA A 92 15.95 -11.64 -6.39
C ALA A 92 15.28 -11.03 -7.62
N LEU A 93 13.96 -10.81 -7.56
CA LEU A 93 13.20 -10.20 -8.65
C LEU A 93 13.59 -8.75 -8.91
N ALA A 94 13.87 -7.97 -7.86
CA ALA A 94 14.37 -6.61 -8.00
C ALA A 94 15.70 -6.57 -8.77
N GLY A 95 16.63 -7.48 -8.46
CA GLY A 95 17.88 -7.61 -9.20
C GLY A 95 17.67 -8.01 -10.66
N ILE A 96 16.76 -8.94 -10.94
CA ILE A 96 16.40 -9.35 -12.31
C ILE A 96 15.80 -8.17 -13.08
N GLN A 97 14.88 -7.41 -12.48
CA GLN A 97 14.27 -6.25 -13.14
C GLN A 97 15.28 -5.15 -13.42
N ALA A 98 16.22 -4.90 -12.51
CA ALA A 98 17.31 -3.94 -12.75
C ALA A 98 18.22 -4.38 -13.89
N ALA A 99 18.57 -5.66 -13.95
CA ALA A 99 19.35 -6.21 -15.05
C ALA A 99 18.63 -6.09 -16.40
N LEU A 100 17.29 -6.15 -16.41
CA LEU A 100 16.46 -6.03 -17.61
C LEU A 100 15.93 -4.61 -17.88
N ALA A 101 16.25 -3.63 -17.03
CA ALA A 101 15.76 -2.26 -17.17
C ALA A 101 16.10 -1.65 -18.56
N PRO A 102 17.30 -1.83 -19.14
CA PRO A 102 17.60 -1.24 -20.45
C PRO A 102 16.74 -1.83 -21.57
N ALA A 103 16.42 -3.13 -21.50
CA ALA A 103 15.52 -3.76 -22.46
C ALA A 103 14.11 -3.14 -22.39
N ILE A 104 13.61 -2.83 -21.19
CA ILE A 104 12.34 -2.12 -21.00
C ILE A 104 12.44 -0.68 -21.53
N GLY A 105 13.53 0.03 -21.20
CA GLY A 105 13.74 1.40 -21.66
C GLY A 105 13.88 1.53 -23.18
N SER A 106 14.35 0.49 -23.87
CA SER A 106 14.57 0.51 -25.33
C SER A 106 13.30 0.72 -26.16
N VAL A 107 12.14 0.34 -25.61
CA VAL A 107 10.84 0.49 -26.28
C VAL A 107 10.05 1.70 -25.78
N LEU A 108 10.65 2.56 -24.97
CA LEU A 108 9.97 3.68 -24.31
C LEU A 108 10.71 5.02 -24.52
N ASP A 109 9.97 6.08 -24.78
CA ASP A 109 10.42 7.45 -24.57
C ASP A 109 10.56 7.69 -23.07
N ILE A 110 11.82 7.67 -22.61
CA ILE A 110 12.17 7.79 -21.20
C ILE A 110 11.66 9.10 -20.59
N VAL A 111 11.66 10.21 -21.33
CA VAL A 111 11.24 11.52 -20.81
C VAL A 111 9.74 11.54 -20.55
N VAL A 112 8.94 11.00 -21.48
CA VAL A 112 7.50 10.87 -21.28
C VAL A 112 7.21 9.91 -20.14
N PHE A 113 7.86 8.75 -20.15
CA PHE A 113 7.66 7.71 -19.15
C PHE A 113 8.00 8.18 -17.72
N GLU A 114 9.11 8.90 -17.54
CA GLU A 114 9.53 9.49 -16.25
C GLU A 114 8.46 10.42 -15.69
N ARG A 115 7.88 11.29 -16.54
CA ARG A 115 6.81 12.21 -16.13
C ARG A 115 5.58 11.47 -15.66
N PHE A 116 5.19 10.41 -16.36
CA PHE A 116 4.06 9.57 -15.93
C PHE A 116 4.37 8.81 -14.64
N ALA A 117 5.59 8.29 -14.46
CA ALA A 117 6.00 7.64 -13.21
C ALA A 117 5.93 8.61 -12.02
N ALA A 118 6.44 9.84 -12.20
CA ALA A 118 6.33 10.91 -11.21
C ALA A 118 4.86 11.23 -10.87
N LEU A 119 3.98 11.31 -11.88
CA LEU A 119 2.55 11.52 -11.69
C LEU A 119 1.86 10.35 -10.95
N VAL A 120 2.21 9.10 -11.27
CA VAL A 120 1.68 7.91 -10.60
C VAL A 120 2.01 7.94 -9.11
N ILE A 121 3.28 8.16 -8.77
CA ILE A 121 3.74 8.20 -7.39
C ILE A 121 3.07 9.37 -6.64
N ALA A 122 2.96 10.55 -7.26
CA ALA A 122 2.25 11.68 -6.69
C ALA A 122 0.76 11.37 -6.45
N ALA A 123 0.10 10.66 -7.38
CA ALA A 123 -1.29 10.27 -7.23
C ALA A 123 -1.50 9.25 -6.10
N ILE A 124 -0.62 8.25 -5.99
CA ILE A 124 -0.64 7.27 -4.89
C ILE A 124 -0.43 7.98 -3.54
N ALA A 125 0.56 8.87 -3.46
CA ALA A 125 0.82 9.66 -2.27
C ALA A 125 -0.40 10.51 -1.85
N ALA A 126 -0.98 11.26 -2.79
CA ALA A 126 -2.15 12.09 -2.52
C ALA A 126 -3.37 11.29 -2.07
N LYS A 127 -3.65 10.14 -2.72
CA LYS A 127 -4.74 9.25 -2.34
C LYS A 127 -4.53 8.59 -0.97
N THR A 128 -3.27 8.35 -0.59
CA THR A 128 -2.93 7.83 0.74
C THR A 128 -3.06 8.91 1.81
N ALA A 129 -2.74 10.17 1.49
CA ALA A 129 -2.82 11.29 2.42
C ALA A 129 -4.25 11.82 2.64
N SER A 130 -5.15 11.70 1.66
CA SER A 130 -6.50 12.24 1.76
C SER A 130 -7.52 11.44 0.94
N ALA A 131 -8.57 10.96 1.61
CA ALA A 131 -9.71 10.32 0.97
C ALA A 131 -10.42 11.27 0.00
N THR A 132 -10.63 12.54 0.40
CA THR A 132 -11.29 13.55 -0.43
C THR A 132 -10.50 13.85 -1.70
N ILE A 133 -9.18 14.02 -1.62
CA ILE A 133 -8.34 14.25 -2.81
C ILE A 133 -8.30 12.99 -3.68
N GLY A 134 -8.31 11.82 -3.06
CA GLY A 134 -8.33 10.52 -3.74
C GLY A 134 -9.54 10.29 -4.66
N GLU A 135 -10.67 10.97 -4.41
CA GLU A 135 -11.88 10.88 -5.26
C GLU A 135 -11.75 11.68 -6.57
N TYR A 136 -10.97 12.76 -6.56
CA TYR A 136 -10.76 13.61 -7.74
C TYR A 136 -9.61 13.16 -8.64
N LEU A 137 -8.70 12.34 -8.10
CA LEU A 137 -7.54 11.87 -8.85
C LEU A 137 -7.86 10.62 -9.67
N PRO A 138 -7.35 10.52 -10.92
CA PRO A 138 -7.48 9.32 -11.71
C PRO A 138 -6.81 8.14 -11.00
N ASN A 139 -7.36 6.94 -11.19
CA ASN A 139 -6.77 5.73 -10.63
C ASN A 139 -5.32 5.58 -11.16
N PRO A 140 -4.32 5.31 -10.29
CA PRO A 140 -2.93 5.07 -10.70
C PRO A 140 -2.78 4.12 -11.89
N ALA A 141 -3.59 3.07 -11.98
CA ALA A 141 -3.58 2.13 -13.12
C ALA A 141 -3.90 2.81 -14.47
N VAL A 142 -4.81 3.79 -14.47
CA VAL A 142 -5.16 4.56 -15.68
C VAL A 142 -3.98 5.46 -16.08
N ILE A 143 -3.31 6.09 -15.10
CA ILE A 143 -2.13 6.92 -15.35
C ILE A 143 -1.00 6.06 -15.92
N ILE A 144 -0.75 4.87 -15.35
CA ILE A 144 0.24 3.90 -15.85
C ILE A 144 -0.09 3.48 -17.29
N GLY A 145 -1.34 3.12 -17.57
CA GLY A 145 -1.77 2.71 -18.91
C GLY A 145 -1.61 3.81 -19.96
N LEU A 146 -2.04 5.03 -19.63
CA LEU A 146 -1.84 6.19 -20.50
C LEU A 146 -0.36 6.51 -20.68
N GLY A 147 0.44 6.41 -19.62
CA GLY A 147 1.88 6.64 -19.67
C GLY A 147 2.59 5.66 -20.58
N LEU A 148 2.27 4.36 -20.46
CA LEU A 148 2.83 3.32 -21.32
C LEU A 148 2.45 3.50 -22.79
N VAL A 149 1.19 3.84 -23.08
CA VAL A 149 0.75 4.11 -24.45
C VAL A 149 1.42 5.36 -25.01
N ALA A 150 1.55 6.41 -24.20
CA ALA A 150 2.16 7.67 -24.61
C ALA A 150 3.68 7.57 -24.79
N SER A 151 4.35 6.71 -24.03
CA SER A 151 5.80 6.53 -24.11
C SER A 151 6.23 5.45 -25.10
N LEU A 152 5.33 4.61 -25.62
CA LEU A 152 5.74 3.49 -26.48
C LEU A 152 6.43 3.96 -27.78
N ASP A 153 7.71 3.60 -27.95
CA ASP A 153 8.45 3.73 -29.21
C ASP A 153 8.98 2.35 -29.66
N PRO A 154 8.18 1.60 -30.47
CA PRO A 154 8.54 0.25 -30.87
C PRO A 154 9.75 0.20 -31.83
N ASN A 155 10.18 1.32 -32.40
CA ASN A 155 11.31 1.35 -33.33
C ASN A 155 12.66 1.18 -32.64
N GLY A 156 12.73 1.41 -31.32
CA GLY A 156 13.94 1.27 -30.51
C GLY A 156 14.16 -0.11 -29.89
N ALA A 157 13.26 -1.07 -30.14
CA ALA A 157 13.23 -2.36 -29.44
C ALA A 157 14.56 -3.13 -29.53
N ALA A 158 15.23 -3.28 -28.39
CA ALA A 158 16.47 -4.03 -28.28
C ALA A 158 16.52 -4.82 -26.98
N PHE A 159 16.96 -6.08 -27.05
CA PHE A 159 17.21 -6.86 -25.84
C PHE A 159 18.62 -6.55 -25.33
N VAL A 160 18.71 -5.66 -24.35
CA VAL A 160 19.96 -5.22 -23.72
C VAL A 160 19.90 -5.47 -22.23
N VAL A 161 20.95 -6.06 -21.69
CA VAL A 161 21.12 -6.29 -20.26
C VAL A 161 21.95 -5.14 -19.68
N MET A 162 21.65 -4.75 -18.45
CA MET A 162 22.38 -3.70 -17.74
C MET A 162 23.85 -4.08 -17.53
N ASP A 163 24.75 -3.28 -18.09
CA ASP A 163 26.20 -3.44 -17.90
C ASP A 163 26.68 -2.76 -16.60
N ASP A 164 25.91 -1.82 -16.05
CA ASP A 164 26.23 -1.14 -14.79
C ASP A 164 25.86 -2.00 -13.57
N ALA A 165 26.86 -2.74 -13.07
CA ALA A 165 26.73 -3.54 -11.87
C ALA A 165 26.41 -2.71 -10.61
N ALA A 166 26.78 -1.42 -10.57
CA ALA A 166 26.49 -0.57 -9.42
C ALA A 166 25.00 -0.22 -9.35
N LEU A 167 24.35 0.03 -10.49
CA LEU A 167 22.92 0.28 -10.54
C LEU A 167 22.11 -0.98 -10.15
N VAL A 168 22.51 -2.15 -10.63
CA VAL A 168 21.90 -3.43 -10.20
C VAL A 168 22.10 -3.66 -8.70
N ALA A 169 23.28 -3.35 -8.16
CA ALA A 169 23.54 -3.44 -6.73
C ALA A 169 22.68 -2.46 -5.92
N ASN A 170 22.48 -1.24 -6.40
CA ASN A 170 21.59 -0.25 -5.77
C ASN A 170 20.13 -0.71 -5.81
N ALA A 171 19.68 -1.35 -6.89
CA ALA A 171 18.34 -1.93 -6.97
C ALA A 171 18.13 -3.08 -5.96
N VAL A 172 19.11 -3.98 -5.86
CA VAL A 172 19.13 -5.04 -4.84
C VAL A 172 19.16 -4.42 -3.44
N LEU A 173 19.96 -3.37 -3.22
CA LEU A 173 20.04 -2.66 -1.95
C LEU A 173 18.68 -2.08 -1.56
N ALA A 174 17.96 -1.43 -2.48
CA ALA A 174 16.63 -0.89 -2.22
C ALA A 174 15.67 -1.98 -1.73
N ALA A 175 15.63 -3.13 -2.42
CA ALA A 175 14.82 -4.27 -2.00
C ALA A 175 15.25 -4.81 -0.62
N VAL A 176 16.55 -4.96 -0.39
CA VAL A 176 17.10 -5.42 0.91
C VAL A 176 16.74 -4.45 2.03
N VAL A 177 16.81 -3.14 1.80
CA VAL A 177 16.44 -2.11 2.78
C VAL A 177 14.95 -2.22 3.12
N GLY A 178 14.08 -2.37 2.13
CA GLY A 178 12.65 -2.57 2.36
C GLY A 178 12.34 -3.83 3.17
N VAL A 179 12.99 -4.95 2.82
CA VAL A 179 12.84 -6.23 3.54
C VAL A 179 13.42 -6.14 4.96
N ALA A 180 14.58 -5.51 5.14
CA ALA A 180 15.19 -5.33 6.46
C ALA A 180 14.33 -4.42 7.34
N PHE A 181 13.73 -3.39 6.78
CA PHE A 181 12.77 -2.54 7.48
C PHE A 181 11.53 -3.32 7.90
N ALA A 182 10.90 -4.05 6.97
CA ALA A 182 9.76 -4.93 7.27
C ALA A 182 10.09 -5.96 8.37
N LEU A 183 11.30 -6.53 8.32
CA LEU A 183 11.78 -7.47 9.34
C LEU A 183 11.93 -6.79 10.71
N GLY A 184 12.44 -5.55 10.74
CA GLY A 184 12.50 -4.73 11.94
C GLY A 184 11.12 -4.48 12.55
N ILE A 185 10.13 -4.14 11.71
CA ILE A 185 8.74 -3.94 12.14
C ILE A 185 8.13 -5.24 12.68
N ALA A 186 8.34 -6.38 12.01
CA ALA A 186 7.84 -7.68 12.45
C ALA A 186 8.45 -8.12 13.79
N LEU A 187 9.76 -7.92 13.97
CA LEU A 187 10.45 -8.25 15.22
C LEU A 187 10.05 -7.29 16.36
N GLY A 188 9.85 -6.01 16.05
CA GLY A 188 9.37 -4.98 16.97
C GLY A 188 7.85 -4.97 17.18
N GLY A 189 7.12 -5.86 16.49
CA GLY A 189 5.65 -5.82 16.40
C GLY A 189 4.92 -5.66 17.73
N PRO A 190 5.25 -6.42 18.80
CA PRO A 190 4.59 -6.28 20.09
C PRO A 190 4.70 -4.87 20.70
N TYR A 191 5.86 -4.23 20.56
CA TYR A 191 6.08 -2.86 21.07
C TYR A 191 5.47 -1.83 20.14
N LEU A 192 5.60 -2.00 18.82
CA LEU A 192 5.10 -1.05 17.85
C LEU A 192 3.57 -0.99 17.82
N ARG A 193 2.87 -2.11 18.09
CA ARG A 193 1.40 -2.08 18.20
C ARG A 193 0.90 -1.30 19.41
N GLU A 194 1.71 -1.17 20.46
CA GLU A 194 1.35 -0.43 21.67
C GLU A 194 1.62 1.06 21.52
N TYR A 195 2.76 1.42 20.93
CA TYR A 195 3.26 2.81 20.92
C TYR A 195 3.19 3.51 19.57
N MET A 196 2.72 2.87 18.49
CA MET A 196 2.72 3.51 17.18
C MET A 196 1.32 3.84 16.68
N ASP A 197 1.10 5.11 16.35
CA ASP A 197 -0.05 5.58 15.60
C ASP A 197 0.14 5.28 14.10
N ILE A 198 -0.55 4.23 13.63
CA ILE A 198 -0.48 3.76 12.24
C ILE A 198 -1.02 4.81 11.27
N ASP A 199 -2.05 5.57 11.66
CA ASP A 199 -2.64 6.59 10.80
C ASP A 199 -1.68 7.77 10.60
N ARG A 200 -1.00 8.19 11.68
CA ARG A 200 0.01 9.24 11.61
C ARG A 200 1.23 8.82 10.79
N PHE A 201 1.67 7.57 10.95
CA PHE A 201 2.74 7.02 10.11
C PHE A 201 2.32 6.94 8.64
N ARG A 202 1.08 6.49 8.36
CA ARG A 202 0.53 6.41 7.01
C ARG A 202 0.46 7.78 6.34
N PHE A 203 -0.02 8.80 7.05
CA PHE A 203 -0.04 10.17 6.54
C PHE A 203 1.38 10.70 6.27
N GLY A 204 2.29 10.58 7.24
CA GLY A 204 3.65 11.11 7.08
C GLY A 204 4.47 10.40 6.00
N SER A 205 4.32 9.08 5.86
CA SER A 205 4.92 8.32 4.76
C SER A 205 4.30 8.66 3.40
N ALA A 206 3.01 9.01 3.33
CA ALA A 206 2.39 9.52 2.11
C ALA A 206 2.97 10.87 1.71
N VAL A 207 3.20 11.77 2.67
CA VAL A 207 3.89 13.05 2.43
C VAL A 207 5.31 12.81 1.93
N ALA A 208 6.05 11.90 2.56
CA ALA A 208 7.39 11.52 2.10
C ALA A 208 7.38 10.95 0.68
N LEU A 209 6.44 10.03 0.37
CA LEU A 209 6.25 9.49 -0.97
C LEU A 209 5.89 10.59 -1.98
N GLY A 210 5.10 11.59 -1.60
CA GLY A 210 4.75 12.73 -2.44
C GLY A 210 5.92 13.66 -2.80
N LEU A 211 6.98 13.67 -1.98
CA LEU A 211 8.21 14.41 -2.28
C LEU A 211 9.13 13.66 -3.25
N LEU A 212 9.01 12.34 -3.34
CA LEU A 212 9.87 11.49 -4.18
C LEU A 212 9.80 11.88 -5.68
N PRO A 213 8.62 12.10 -6.31
CA PRO A 213 8.51 12.59 -7.68
C PRO A 213 9.29 13.87 -7.95
N LEU A 214 9.27 14.80 -6.99
CA LEU A 214 9.98 16.08 -7.12
C LEU A 214 11.49 15.87 -7.15
N SER A 215 11.99 14.94 -6.34
CA SER A 215 13.40 14.54 -6.35
C SER A 215 13.81 13.87 -7.66
N ILE A 216 12.93 13.06 -8.26
CA ILE A 216 13.20 12.39 -9.54
C ILE A 216 13.30 13.42 -10.68
N LEU A 217 12.37 14.37 -10.73
CA LEU A 217 12.31 15.40 -11.77
C LEU A 217 13.45 16.45 -11.66
N GLY A 218 14.50 16.17 -10.89
CA GLY A 218 15.67 17.03 -10.75
C GLY A 218 15.45 18.29 -9.92
N MET A 219 14.33 18.41 -9.20
CA MET A 219 14.17 19.51 -8.25
C MET A 219 15.08 19.28 -7.04
N ALA A 220 15.49 20.37 -6.39
CA ALA A 220 16.46 20.36 -5.27
C ALA A 220 15.87 19.79 -3.96
N PHE A 221 15.11 18.71 -4.03
CA PHE A 221 14.51 18.00 -2.92
C PHE A 221 15.35 16.83 -2.42
N GLY A 222 16.36 16.35 -3.17
CA GLY A 222 17.38 15.40 -2.70
C GLY A 222 16.90 14.38 -1.66
N GLN A 223 17.23 14.62 -0.38
CA GLN A 223 16.90 13.75 0.74
C GLN A 223 15.69 14.16 1.58
N ALA A 224 14.89 15.11 1.08
CA ALA A 224 13.65 15.52 1.71
C ALA A 224 12.64 14.38 1.86
N PRO A 225 12.46 13.44 0.90
CA PRO A 225 11.57 12.31 1.11
C PRO A 225 12.04 11.42 2.29
N LEU A 226 13.33 11.10 2.36
CA LEU A 226 13.89 10.34 3.47
C LEU A 226 13.77 11.09 4.80
N ALA A 227 14.07 12.39 4.83
CA ALA A 227 13.93 13.22 6.02
C ALA A 227 12.47 13.29 6.50
N ALA A 228 11.52 13.47 5.57
CA ALA A 228 10.09 13.47 5.87
C ALA A 228 9.64 12.11 6.44
N LEU A 229 10.15 11.00 5.91
CA LEU A 229 9.87 9.67 6.46
C LEU A 229 10.40 9.49 7.88
N ILE A 230 11.63 9.97 8.15
CA ILE A 230 12.21 9.92 9.50
C ILE A 230 11.35 10.73 10.48
N VAL A 231 10.99 11.95 10.10
CA VAL A 231 10.11 12.81 10.90
C VAL A 231 8.75 12.13 11.12
N ALA A 232 8.16 11.55 10.07
CA ALA A 232 6.92 10.79 10.18
C ALA A 232 7.03 9.63 11.18
N GLY A 233 8.11 8.86 11.12
CA GLY A 233 8.37 7.76 12.05
C GLY A 233 8.49 8.25 13.49
N ILE A 234 9.21 9.34 13.74
CA ILE A 234 9.36 9.91 15.09
C ILE A 234 8.01 10.40 15.63
N PHE A 235 7.23 11.12 14.82
CA PHE A 235 5.94 11.65 15.24
C PHE A 235 4.86 10.57 15.39
N ALA A 236 5.00 9.43 14.71
CA ALA A 236 4.10 8.30 14.85
C ALA A 236 4.31 7.53 16.16
N LEU A 237 5.45 7.69 16.83
CA LEU A 237 5.71 7.05 18.13
C LEU A 237 5.08 7.87 19.26
N ASP A 238 4.05 7.30 19.87
CA ASP A 238 3.40 7.80 21.08
C ASP A 238 4.11 7.23 22.31
N LEU A 239 5.22 7.87 22.68
CA LEU A 239 5.94 7.55 23.91
C LEU A 239 5.20 8.22 25.07
N PRO A 240 4.84 7.49 26.15
CA PRO A 240 4.28 8.10 27.35
C PRO A 240 5.38 8.92 28.01
N VAL A 241 5.48 10.20 27.65
CA VAL A 241 6.30 11.16 28.36
C VAL A 241 5.46 11.62 29.56
N PRO A 242 5.87 11.33 30.81
CA PRO A 242 5.22 11.89 31.97
C PRO A 242 5.58 13.37 32.00
N PHE A 243 4.80 14.17 31.27
CA PHE A 243 4.64 15.57 31.62
C PHE A 243 3.75 15.54 32.86
N ASP A 244 4.34 15.84 34.02
CA ASP A 244 3.59 16.17 35.23
C ASP A 244 2.68 17.36 34.87
N ASP A 245 1.47 17.05 34.43
CA ASP A 245 0.43 18.04 34.18
C ASP A 245 -0.18 18.41 35.55
N ASP A 246 0.63 19.05 36.37
CA ASP A 246 0.22 19.72 37.61
C ASP A 246 -0.36 21.11 37.25
N SER A 247 -1.20 21.14 36.21
CA SER A 247 -2.10 22.23 35.90
C SER A 247 -3.52 21.81 36.24
N SER A 248 -3.71 21.45 37.51
CA SER A 248 -5.02 21.53 38.15
C SER A 248 -5.56 22.94 37.96
N ALA A 249 -6.39 23.11 36.94
CA ALA A 249 -7.26 24.25 36.79
C ALA A 249 -8.03 24.39 38.11
N GLU A 250 -7.70 25.43 38.87
CA GLU A 250 -8.51 25.89 39.99
C GLU A 250 -9.90 26.21 39.41
N GLU A 251 -10.83 25.28 39.56
CA GLU A 251 -12.26 25.54 39.45
C GLU A 251 -12.60 26.62 40.49
N SER A 252 -12.58 27.87 40.04
CA SER A 252 -13.09 28.99 40.80
C SER A 252 -14.59 29.02 40.58
N ASP A 253 -15.32 28.68 41.65
CA ASP A 253 -16.76 28.86 41.78
C ASP A 253 -17.18 30.28 41.37
N GLU A 254 -17.77 30.45 40.18
CA GLU A 254 -18.66 31.57 39.89
C GLU A 254 -20.00 31.06 39.34
N GLN A 255 -20.98 31.04 40.25
CA GLN A 255 -22.40 30.94 39.96
C GLN A 255 -22.82 32.12 39.07
N GLY A 256 -23.24 31.82 37.84
CA GLY A 256 -23.80 32.80 36.92
C GLY A 256 -24.64 32.12 35.83
N ALA A 257 -25.93 31.97 36.12
CA ALA A 257 -26.93 31.35 35.26
C ALA A 257 -26.92 31.85 33.81
N THR A 258 -27.07 30.93 32.84
CA THR A 258 -28.02 31.02 31.70
C THR A 258 -27.94 29.75 30.85
N GLY A 259 -29.10 29.12 30.61
CA GLY A 259 -29.19 27.77 30.05
C GLY A 259 -29.07 27.69 28.52
N ILE A 260 -29.10 26.46 28.01
CA ILE A 260 -30.02 25.94 26.98
C ILE A 260 -29.53 24.56 26.45
N ARG A 261 -30.43 23.57 26.58
CA ARG A 261 -30.64 22.36 25.74
C ARG A 261 -29.61 21.21 25.76
N GLU A 262 -29.94 20.26 26.61
CA GLU A 262 -30.27 18.86 26.26
C GLU A 262 -30.58 18.60 24.76
N LEU A 263 -29.73 17.79 24.14
CA LEU A 263 -29.91 16.94 22.94
C LEU A 263 -28.71 15.99 23.00
N GLY A 264 -28.84 14.70 23.31
CA GLY A 264 -29.65 13.72 22.60
C GLY A 264 -28.69 12.60 22.22
N HIS A 265 -28.64 11.56 23.05
CA HIS A 265 -27.93 10.31 22.78
C HIS A 265 -28.38 9.74 21.43
N LEU A 266 -27.46 9.66 20.48
CA LEU A 266 -27.55 8.72 19.35
C LEU A 266 -26.26 7.91 19.31
N ARG A 267 -26.37 6.72 19.91
CA ARG A 267 -25.53 5.58 19.59
C ARG A 267 -26.21 4.86 18.42
N GLU A 268 -25.38 4.23 17.57
CA GLU A 268 -25.73 3.23 16.55
C GLU A 268 -25.72 3.72 15.09
N ARG A 269 -24.57 3.49 14.44
CA ARG A 269 -24.52 2.97 13.07
C ARG A 269 -23.21 2.21 12.91
N GLY A 270 -23.32 0.89 12.69
CA GLY A 270 -22.17 0.04 12.37
C GLY A 270 -21.50 0.53 11.09
N SER A 271 -20.20 0.79 11.18
CA SER A 271 -19.30 0.84 10.04
C SER A 271 -18.70 -0.56 9.87
N ASP A 272 -19.07 -1.21 8.78
CA ASP A 272 -18.20 -2.23 8.20
C ASP A 272 -16.96 -1.47 7.68
N ASP A 273 -15.95 -1.31 8.52
CA ASP A 273 -14.66 -0.76 8.15
C ASP A 273 -13.90 -1.80 7.32
N GLU A 274 -14.18 -1.85 6.02
CA GLU A 274 -13.24 -2.42 5.05
C GLU A 274 -12.04 -1.47 4.93
N PRO A 275 -10.79 -1.95 5.15
CA PRO A 275 -9.62 -1.11 4.97
C PRO A 275 -9.45 -0.80 3.49
N ILE A 276 -9.70 0.46 3.12
CA ILE A 276 -9.46 1.01 1.79
C ILE A 276 -7.94 1.06 1.55
N PHE A 277 -7.36 -0.08 1.14
CA PHE A 277 -6.08 -0.11 0.46
C PHE A 277 -6.32 0.36 -0.97
N GLY A 278 -5.57 1.38 -1.40
CA GLY A 278 -5.79 2.09 -2.65
C GLY A 278 -6.08 1.17 -3.84
N GLY A 279 -7.35 1.13 -4.26
CA GLY A 279 -7.76 0.83 -5.63
C GLY A 279 -7.46 -0.56 -6.20
N TRP A 280 -7.29 -1.61 -5.39
CA TRP A 280 -7.16 -2.98 -5.88
C TRP A 280 -8.12 -3.92 -5.14
N VAL A 281 -9.29 -4.14 -5.73
CA VAL A 281 -10.24 -5.17 -5.29
C VAL A 281 -9.78 -6.51 -5.87
N ALA A 282 -9.23 -7.37 -5.02
CA ALA A 282 -9.22 -8.80 -5.29
C ALA A 282 -10.64 -9.31 -5.01
N SER A 283 -11.46 -9.48 -6.05
CA SER A 283 -12.79 -10.07 -5.92
C SER A 283 -12.69 -11.45 -5.26
N LYS A 284 -13.40 -11.63 -4.13
CA LYS A 284 -13.64 -12.96 -3.54
C LYS A 284 -14.43 -13.82 -4.55
N PRO A 285 -14.13 -15.13 -4.70
CA PRO A 285 -15.05 -16.04 -5.37
C PRO A 285 -16.25 -16.27 -4.44
N ASP A 286 -17.47 -16.03 -4.93
CA ASP A 286 -18.71 -16.34 -4.21
C ASP A 286 -18.79 -17.83 -3.92
N GLU A 287 -18.70 -18.18 -2.64
CA GLU A 287 -19.05 -19.51 -2.14
C GLU A 287 -20.55 -19.58 -1.85
N GLY A 288 -21.26 -20.31 -2.72
CA GLY A 288 -22.36 -21.20 -2.37
C GLY A 288 -23.56 -20.63 -1.60
N VAL A 289 -24.56 -20.13 -2.33
CA VAL A 289 -25.92 -20.04 -1.78
C VAL A 289 -26.62 -21.37 -2.01
N GLY A 290 -26.99 -22.00 -0.90
CA GLY A 290 -27.61 -23.31 -0.82
C GLY A 290 -29.03 -23.36 -1.41
N LEU A 291 -29.37 -24.58 -1.82
CA LEU A 291 -30.68 -25.02 -2.29
C LEU A 291 -31.69 -25.02 -1.12
N GLU A 292 -32.78 -24.27 -1.25
CA GLU A 292 -34.03 -24.55 -0.52
C GLU A 292 -35.23 -24.45 -1.47
N ASP A 293 -35.70 -25.63 -1.89
CA ASP A 293 -37.05 -25.87 -2.38
C ASP A 293 -38.03 -25.81 -1.18
N SER A 294 -39.13 -25.07 -1.30
CA SER A 294 -40.50 -25.63 -1.27
C SER A 294 -41.63 -24.58 -1.09
N ASN A 295 -42.50 -24.57 -2.11
CA ASN A 295 -43.96 -24.64 -2.06
C ASN A 295 -44.86 -23.49 -1.52
N THR A 296 -45.68 -23.04 -2.48
CA THR A 296 -47.15 -22.79 -2.48
C THR A 296 -47.76 -21.61 -1.73
N GLU A 297 -48.38 -20.71 -2.51
CA GLU A 297 -49.81 -20.28 -2.48
C GLU A 297 -49.95 -19.10 -3.49
N SER A 298 -50.42 -19.26 -4.73
CA SER A 298 -51.81 -19.33 -5.23
C SER A 298 -52.72 -18.14 -4.91
N SER A 299 -52.83 -17.20 -5.85
CA SER A 299 -54.07 -16.50 -6.28
C SER A 299 -53.70 -15.58 -7.47
N ASP A 300 -54.01 -15.97 -8.71
CA ASP A 300 -55.22 -15.58 -9.46
C ASP A 300 -55.47 -14.06 -9.47
N ASP A 301 -55.14 -13.35 -10.57
CA ASP A 301 -56.19 -12.69 -11.35
C ASP A 301 -55.78 -12.30 -12.78
N ALA A 302 -56.81 -12.36 -13.61
CA ALA A 302 -57.05 -12.13 -15.04
C ALA A 302 -56.21 -11.13 -15.86
N SER A 303 -55.85 -11.60 -17.05
CA SER A 303 -55.93 -10.95 -18.38
C SER A 303 -55.99 -9.43 -18.49
N ASP A 304 -55.06 -8.81 -19.21
CA ASP A 304 -55.44 -8.15 -20.48
C ASP A 304 -54.23 -7.97 -21.42
N SER A 305 -54.56 -8.14 -22.68
CA SER A 305 -53.75 -7.96 -23.87
C SER A 305 -53.41 -6.50 -24.15
N GLY A 306 -52.25 -6.26 -24.77
CA GLY A 306 -52.11 -5.18 -25.74
C GLY A 306 -51.25 -3.98 -25.35
N GLY A 307 -50.01 -4.00 -25.85
CA GLY A 307 -49.54 -2.90 -26.68
C GLY A 307 -48.84 -1.71 -26.00
N ARG A 308 -47.70 -1.36 -26.59
CA ARG A 308 -46.92 -0.11 -26.50
C ARG A 308 -45.97 0.04 -25.30
N ALA A 309 -44.69 -0.22 -25.57
CA ALA A 309 -43.66 0.82 -25.37
C ALA A 309 -43.77 1.82 -26.55
N PRO A 310 -43.44 3.12 -26.43
CA PRO A 310 -42.17 3.61 -25.88
C PRO A 310 -42.30 4.92 -25.07
N TRP A 311 -41.21 5.41 -24.49
CA TRP A 311 -41.01 6.74 -23.88
C TRP A 311 -41.81 7.08 -22.60
N LEU A 312 -41.22 6.73 -21.45
CA LEU A 312 -41.00 7.61 -20.31
C LEU A 312 -39.68 7.22 -19.65
#